data_AF-A0A7S4HCB9-F1
#
_entry.id   AF-A0A7S4HCB9-F1
#
_cell.length_a   1.000
_cell.length_b   1.000
_cell.length_c   1.000
_cell.angle_alpha   90.00
_cell.angle_beta   90.00
_cell.angle_gamma   90.00
#
_symmetry.space_group_name_H-M   'P 1'
#
loop_
_entity.id
_entity.type
_entity.pdbx_description
1 polymer ?
#
loop_
_entity_poly.entity_id
_entity_poly.type
_entity_poly.pdbx_seq_one_letter_code
_entity_poly.pdbx_strand_id
1 'polypeptide(L)'
;NLSAELERARGHLFVQQRCRSEAEQQAIVLRNALDEQKSRAEIAATQAGQAKLQQAESDKIATELKQQLHGWEAELSERDERLAEQAAQIAQLQDLTQPRSTEGQSELHNFVPDLHSTFNTSLPSSAAELDTKQPVPLRHSAEALYPREGAGVPRNGSFDWLGEEGSLGCHYACGMHIGGSGSNPDKQNQDALFCVRCGKDAIVWGVLDGHGHDNGGLASQVGAREFEMYFEKNHEELTRDPQAQEHNCFLFRIASVYALSYSQRQRCAP
;
A
#
# COMPACT_ATOMS: atom_id res chain seq x y z
N ASN A 1 28.87 53.60 -65.05
CA ASN A 1 28.71 54.08 -63.66
C ASN A 1 27.37 53.69 -63.06
N LEU A 2 26.23 54.03 -63.67
CA LEU A 2 24.88 53.68 -63.16
C LEU A 2 24.67 52.18 -62.83
N SER A 3 25.13 51.26 -63.68
CA SER A 3 24.99 49.80 -63.43
C SER A 3 25.68 49.35 -62.13
N ALA A 4 26.88 49.84 -61.86
CA ALA A 4 27.64 49.48 -60.65
C ALA A 4 27.08 50.11 -59.36
N GLU A 5 26.37 51.24 -59.47
CA GLU A 5 25.65 51.85 -58.35
C GLU A 5 24.36 51.09 -58.05
N LEU A 6 23.66 50.62 -59.08
CA LEU A 6 22.43 49.84 -58.95
C LEU A 6 22.72 48.46 -58.32
N GLU A 7 23.80 47.80 -58.71
CA GLU A 7 24.24 46.55 -58.08
C GLU A 7 24.68 46.74 -56.61
N ARG A 8 25.35 47.86 -56.28
CA ARG A 8 25.64 48.20 -54.88
C ARG A 8 24.37 48.45 -54.06
N ALA A 9 23.40 49.18 -54.61
CA ALA A 9 22.12 49.44 -53.95
C ALA A 9 21.33 48.14 -53.72
N ARG A 10 21.34 47.20 -54.67
CA ARG A 10 20.75 45.86 -54.51
C ARG A 10 21.43 45.06 -53.40
N GLY A 11 22.76 45.07 -53.34
CA GLY A 11 23.51 44.42 -52.27
C GLY A 11 23.16 44.97 -50.88
N HIS A 12 23.06 46.29 -50.74
CA HIS A 12 22.65 46.92 -49.48
C HIS A 12 21.22 46.55 -49.08
N LEU A 13 20.27 46.57 -50.02
CA LEU A 13 18.89 46.18 -49.74
C LEU A 13 18.79 44.70 -49.30
N PHE A 14 19.55 43.81 -49.94
CA PHE A 14 19.60 42.40 -49.57
C PHE A 14 20.14 42.19 -48.15
N VAL A 15 21.25 42.85 -47.80
CA VAL A 15 21.81 42.81 -46.44
C VAL A 15 20.80 43.37 -45.42
N GLN A 16 20.14 44.48 -45.73
CA GLN A 16 19.13 45.08 -44.86
C GLN A 16 17.93 44.14 -44.63
N GLN A 17 17.44 43.48 -45.70
CA GLN A 17 16.36 42.50 -45.60
C GLN A 17 16.78 41.29 -44.76
N ARG A 18 18.01 40.81 -44.93
CA ARG A 18 18.54 39.70 -44.13
C ARG A 18 18.64 40.06 -42.66
N CYS A 19 19.23 41.22 -42.32
CA CYS A 19 19.31 41.67 -40.92
C CYS A 19 17.92 41.84 -40.29
N ARG A 20 16.93 42.33 -41.06
CA ARG A 20 15.56 42.43 -40.59
C ARG A 20 14.94 41.05 -40.34
N SER A 21 15.10 40.11 -41.26
CA SER A 21 14.61 38.74 -41.09
C SER A 21 15.24 38.04 -39.89
N GLU A 22 16.54 38.23 -39.67
CA GLU A 22 17.26 37.67 -38.50
C GLU A 22 16.75 38.29 -37.20
N ALA A 23 16.50 39.61 -37.17
CA ALA A 23 15.93 40.30 -36.01
C ALA A 23 14.49 39.84 -35.71
N GLU A 24 13.66 39.65 -36.75
CA GLU A 24 12.30 39.14 -36.59
C GLU A 24 12.29 37.69 -36.05
N GLN A 25 13.19 36.84 -36.53
CA GLN A 25 13.37 35.48 -36.00
C GLN A 25 13.81 35.49 -34.53
N GLN A 26 14.79 36.32 -34.17
CA GLN A 26 15.22 36.47 -32.78
C GLN A 26 14.08 36.96 -31.88
N ALA A 27 13.27 37.91 -32.34
CA ALA A 27 12.11 38.40 -31.59
C ALA A 27 11.08 37.31 -31.33
N ILE A 28 10.82 36.43 -32.31
CA ILE A 28 9.91 35.27 -32.14
C ILE A 28 10.46 34.29 -31.10
N VAL A 29 11.75 33.96 -31.17
CA VAL A 29 12.40 33.05 -30.21
C VAL A 29 12.30 33.61 -28.78
N LEU A 30 12.61 34.89 -28.59
CA LEU A 30 12.52 35.54 -27.28
C LEU A 30 11.09 35.60 -26.75
N ARG A 31 10.11 35.83 -27.63
CA ARG A 31 8.69 35.83 -27.24
C ARG A 31 8.24 34.44 -26.78
N ASN A 32 8.59 33.40 -27.53
CA ASN A 32 8.26 32.02 -27.16
C ASN A 32 8.92 31.62 -25.83
N ALA A 33 10.18 32.00 -25.61
CA ALA A 33 10.87 31.75 -24.35
C ALA A 33 10.22 32.46 -23.17
N LEU A 34 9.74 33.70 -23.37
CA LEU A 34 9.01 34.44 -22.33
C LEU A 34 7.66 33.80 -22.01
N ASP A 35 6.92 33.37 -23.04
CA ASP A 35 5.62 32.72 -22.85
C ASP A 35 5.78 31.35 -22.14
N GLU A 36 6.84 30.60 -22.47
CA GLU A 36 7.19 29.36 -21.75
C GLU A 36 7.56 29.64 -20.28
N GLN A 37 8.34 30.68 -20.02
CA GLN A 37 8.70 31.08 -18.65
C GLN A 37 7.45 31.46 -17.83
N LYS A 38 6.51 32.19 -18.42
CA LYS A 38 5.23 32.54 -17.77
C LYS A 38 4.40 31.31 -17.47
N SER A 39 4.26 30.40 -18.42
CA SER A 39 3.53 29.13 -18.23
C SER A 39 4.14 28.31 -17.09
N ARG A 40 5.48 28.18 -17.04
CA ARG A 40 6.16 27.49 -15.93
C ARG A 40 5.91 28.16 -14.58
N ALA A 41 5.89 29.50 -14.53
CA ALA A 41 5.61 30.23 -13.30
C ALA A 41 4.16 30.05 -12.81
N GLU A 42 3.18 30.03 -13.72
CA GLU A 42 1.77 29.76 -13.41
C GLU A 42 1.55 28.34 -12.88
N ILE A 43 2.20 27.34 -13.49
CA ILE A 43 2.17 25.96 -13.02
C ILE A 43 2.77 25.87 -11.60
N ALA A 44 3.94 26.49 -11.38
CA ALA A 44 4.59 26.49 -10.06
C ALA A 44 3.73 27.18 -8.98
N ALA A 45 3.07 28.28 -9.31
CA ALA A 45 2.15 28.96 -8.39
C ALA A 45 0.93 28.11 -8.04
N THR A 46 0.38 27.40 -9.03
CA THR A 46 -0.75 26.47 -8.82
C THR A 46 -0.36 25.31 -7.92
N GLN A 47 0.80 24.69 -8.18
CA GLN A 47 1.34 23.60 -7.36
C GLN A 47 1.62 24.06 -5.91
N ALA A 48 2.19 25.25 -5.72
CA ALA A 48 2.39 25.82 -4.38
C ALA A 48 1.06 26.08 -3.66
N GLY A 49 0.01 26.48 -4.37
CA GLY A 49 -1.35 26.61 -3.83
C GLY A 49 -1.93 25.26 -3.38
N GLN A 50 -1.81 24.22 -4.22
CA GLN A 50 -2.27 22.86 -3.89
C GLN A 50 -1.52 22.27 -2.70
N ALA A 51 -0.19 22.45 -2.62
CA ALA A 51 0.62 21.99 -1.50
C ALA A 51 0.18 22.63 -0.16
N LYS A 52 -0.18 23.92 -0.17
CA LYS A 52 -0.73 24.59 1.03
C LYS A 52 -2.08 24.03 1.46
N LEU A 53 -2.96 23.68 0.51
CA LEU A 53 -4.25 23.07 0.81
C LEU A 53 -4.08 21.66 1.40
N GLN A 54 -3.21 20.84 0.82
CA GLN A 54 -2.89 19.51 1.33
C GLN A 54 -2.28 19.57 2.73
N GLN A 55 -1.39 20.54 2.99
CA GLN A 55 -0.83 20.74 4.33
C GLN A 55 -1.92 21.09 5.35
N ALA A 56 -2.83 22.02 5.01
CA ALA A 56 -3.93 22.41 5.90
C ALA A 56 -4.90 21.23 6.18
N GLU A 57 -5.15 20.38 5.20
CA GLU A 57 -5.95 19.16 5.38
C GLU A 57 -5.24 18.13 6.28
N SER A 58 -3.94 17.93 6.09
CA SER A 58 -3.12 17.09 6.97
C SER A 58 -3.12 17.60 8.42
N ASP A 59 -2.99 18.91 8.62
CA ASP A 59 -2.99 19.52 9.96
C ASP A 59 -4.36 19.38 10.65
N LYS A 60 -5.46 19.47 9.87
CA LYS A 60 -6.81 19.20 10.34
C LYS A 60 -6.97 17.74 10.79
N ILE A 61 -6.57 16.78 9.96
CA ILE A 61 -6.61 15.34 10.31
C ILE A 61 -5.77 15.06 11.57
N ALA A 62 -4.57 15.64 11.67
CA ALA A 62 -3.71 15.48 12.83
C ALA A 62 -4.36 16.03 14.11
N THR A 63 -5.13 17.11 14.01
CA THR A 63 -5.87 17.70 15.14
C THR A 63 -7.05 16.81 15.56
N GLU A 64 -7.81 16.28 14.59
CA GLU A 64 -8.92 15.35 14.84
C GLU A 64 -8.43 14.05 15.52
N LEU A 65 -7.32 13.47 15.05
CA LEU A 65 -6.73 12.28 15.65
C LEU A 65 -6.25 12.52 17.09
N LYS A 66 -5.68 13.70 17.39
CA LYS A 66 -5.31 14.06 18.77
C LYS A 66 -6.52 14.17 19.69
N GLN A 67 -7.62 14.72 19.20
CA GLN A 67 -8.87 14.81 19.96
C GLN A 67 -9.45 13.42 20.24
N GLN A 68 -9.44 12.52 19.25
CA GLN A 68 -9.87 11.14 19.43
C GLN A 68 -9.00 10.39 20.45
N LEU A 69 -7.69 10.56 20.38
CA LEU A 69 -6.75 9.93 21.32
C LEU A 69 -7.02 10.37 22.76
N HIS A 70 -7.23 11.67 23.00
CA HIS A 70 -7.63 12.14 24.33
C HIS A 70 -8.99 11.61 24.79
N GLY A 71 -9.94 11.44 23.86
CA GLY A 71 -11.21 10.78 24.15
C GLY A 71 -11.03 9.35 24.64
N TRP A 72 -10.21 8.56 23.94
CA TRP A 72 -9.89 7.18 24.34
C TRP A 72 -9.10 7.10 25.65
N GLU A 73 -8.17 8.02 25.90
CA GLU A 73 -7.44 8.09 27.18
C GLU A 73 -8.41 8.32 28.35
N ALA A 74 -9.40 9.20 28.18
CA ALA A 74 -10.42 9.45 29.19
C ALA A 74 -11.33 8.22 29.42
N GLU A 75 -11.79 7.58 28.34
CA GLU A 75 -12.60 6.35 28.43
C GLU A 75 -11.85 5.20 29.11
N LEU A 76 -10.54 5.08 28.84
CA LEU A 76 -9.69 4.06 29.44
C LEU A 76 -9.51 4.33 30.95
N SER A 77 -9.29 5.59 31.33
CA SER A 77 -9.23 6.00 32.74
C SER A 77 -10.55 5.70 33.48
N GLU A 78 -11.71 6.01 32.89
CA GLU A 78 -13.02 5.70 33.49
C GLU A 78 -13.25 4.18 33.60
N ARG A 79 -12.75 3.40 32.65
CA ARG A 79 -12.81 1.94 32.70
C ARG A 79 -11.95 1.38 33.82
N ASP A 80 -10.75 1.91 34.03
CA ASP A 80 -9.85 1.50 35.10
C ASP A 80 -10.45 1.82 36.49
N GLU A 81 -11.08 2.99 36.65
CA GLU A 81 -11.82 3.34 37.88
C GLU A 81 -12.97 2.35 38.16
N ARG A 82 -13.78 2.01 37.15
CA ARG A 82 -14.86 1.02 37.29
C ARG A 82 -14.36 -0.37 37.65
N LEU A 83 -13.23 -0.79 37.07
CA LEU A 83 -12.61 -2.08 37.40
C LEU A 83 -12.08 -2.09 38.85
N ALA A 84 -11.51 -0.97 39.31
CA ALA A 84 -11.06 -0.83 40.70
C ALA A 84 -12.23 -0.89 41.69
N GLU A 85 -13.35 -0.24 41.39
CA GLU A 85 -14.57 -0.32 42.21
C GLU A 85 -15.13 -1.74 42.26
N GLN A 86 -15.21 -2.44 41.13
CA GLN A 86 -15.65 -3.84 41.07
C GLN A 86 -14.74 -4.75 41.90
N ALA A 87 -13.42 -4.57 41.80
CA ALA A 87 -12.46 -5.32 42.59
C ALA A 87 -12.65 -5.09 44.10
N ALA A 88 -12.91 -3.85 44.53
CA ALA A 88 -13.20 -3.52 45.92
C ALA A 88 -14.50 -4.17 46.43
N GLN A 89 -15.55 -4.23 45.60
CA GLN A 89 -16.80 -4.91 45.94
C GLN A 89 -16.59 -6.43 46.10
N ILE A 90 -15.82 -7.05 45.19
CA ILE A 90 -15.48 -8.49 45.29
C ILE A 90 -14.72 -8.77 46.59
N ALA A 91 -13.76 -7.92 46.97
CA ALA A 91 -13.01 -8.06 48.21
C ALA A 91 -13.91 -7.97 49.46
N GLN A 92 -14.88 -7.06 49.48
CA GLN A 92 -15.86 -6.97 50.58
C GLN A 92 -16.75 -8.21 50.69
N LEU A 93 -17.20 -8.76 49.56
CA LEU A 93 -17.99 -10.00 49.55
C LEU A 93 -17.17 -11.21 50.05
N GLN A 94 -15.88 -11.28 49.68
CA GLN A 94 -14.99 -12.34 50.15
C GLN A 94 -14.79 -12.32 51.67
N ASP A 95 -14.68 -11.13 52.28
CA ASP A 95 -14.54 -10.97 53.73
C ASP A 95 -15.78 -11.45 54.50
N LEU A 96 -16.98 -11.19 53.98
CA LEU A 96 -18.25 -11.68 54.55
C LEU A 96 -18.42 -13.20 54.46
N THR A 97 -17.76 -13.85 53.49
CA THR A 97 -17.79 -15.30 53.31
C THR A 97 -16.67 -16.04 54.05
N GLN A 98 -15.74 -15.34 54.72
CA GLN A 98 -14.76 -16.04 55.54
C GLN A 98 -15.47 -16.76 56.70
N PRO A 99 -15.28 -18.09 56.85
CA PRO A 99 -15.87 -18.81 57.96
C PRO A 99 -15.29 -18.24 59.25
N ARG A 100 -16.12 -17.56 60.04
CA ARG A 100 -15.77 -17.21 61.42
C ARG A 100 -15.40 -18.52 62.11
N SER A 101 -14.13 -18.66 62.47
CA SER A 101 -13.62 -19.78 63.25
C SER A 101 -14.31 -19.77 64.61
N THR A 102 -15.49 -20.37 64.70
CA THR A 102 -15.99 -20.93 65.94
C THR A 102 -15.36 -22.31 66.06
N GLU A 103 -14.49 -22.42 67.05
CA GLU A 103 -14.06 -23.68 67.65
C GLU A 103 -15.23 -24.68 67.68
N GLY A 104 -14.99 -25.87 67.12
CA GLY A 104 -15.89 -27.02 67.28
C GLY A 104 -16.62 -27.45 66.00
N GLN A 105 -15.90 -27.95 65.00
CA GLN A 105 -16.47 -28.88 64.02
C GLN A 105 -15.46 -29.98 63.68
N SER A 106 -15.38 -30.99 64.54
CA SER A 106 -14.72 -32.27 64.27
C SER A 106 -15.67 -33.38 63.79
N GLU A 107 -16.93 -33.10 63.40
CA GLU A 107 -17.90 -34.18 63.13
C GLU A 107 -18.75 -34.05 61.85
N LEU A 108 -18.37 -33.25 60.86
CA LEU A 108 -19.19 -33.07 59.63
C LEU A 108 -18.48 -33.43 58.32
N HIS A 109 -17.51 -34.36 58.37
CA HIS A 109 -16.81 -34.86 57.19
C HIS A 109 -17.53 -35.98 56.40
N ASN A 110 -18.79 -36.28 56.69
CA ASN A 110 -19.50 -37.44 56.10
C ASN A 110 -20.75 -37.13 55.26
N PHE A 111 -21.03 -35.87 54.89
CA PHE A 111 -22.27 -35.56 54.16
C PHE A 111 -22.11 -34.50 53.07
N VAL A 112 -21.32 -34.80 52.03
CA VAL A 112 -21.55 -34.25 50.68
C VAL A 112 -21.23 -35.32 49.64
N PRO A 113 -22.23 -36.00 49.06
CA PRO A 113 -22.01 -36.78 47.86
C PRO A 113 -22.09 -35.87 46.62
N ASP A 114 -21.06 -35.95 45.78
CA ASP A 114 -21.19 -36.07 44.33
C ASP A 114 -21.88 -34.92 43.55
N LEU A 115 -21.29 -33.72 43.57
CA LEU A 115 -21.67 -32.60 42.67
C LEU A 115 -20.53 -32.14 41.73
N HIS A 116 -19.41 -32.85 41.69
CA HIS A 116 -18.32 -32.58 40.75
C HIS A 116 -18.38 -33.40 39.45
N SER A 117 -19.36 -34.29 39.26
CA SER A 117 -19.49 -35.11 38.04
C SER A 117 -20.35 -34.50 36.93
N THR A 118 -21.07 -33.39 37.19
CA THR A 118 -22.05 -32.84 36.23
C THR A 118 -21.63 -31.56 35.50
N PHE A 119 -20.44 -31.01 35.76
CA PHE A 119 -20.00 -29.74 35.16
C PHE A 119 -18.90 -29.87 34.10
N ASN A 120 -18.80 -31.03 33.44
CA ASN A 120 -17.82 -31.28 32.38
C ASN A 120 -18.44 -31.69 31.03
N THR A 121 -19.71 -31.36 30.79
CA THR A 121 -20.40 -31.68 29.53
C THR A 121 -21.09 -30.47 28.92
N SER A 122 -20.31 -29.48 28.47
CA SER A 122 -20.70 -28.60 27.34
C SER A 122 -19.60 -27.58 27.04
N LEU A 123 -18.49 -28.04 26.47
CA LEU A 123 -17.68 -27.20 25.58
C LEU A 123 -17.73 -27.88 24.20
N PRO A 124 -18.23 -27.22 23.15
CA PRO A 124 -18.18 -27.78 21.81
C PRO A 124 -16.71 -27.85 21.38
N SER A 125 -16.18 -29.07 21.34
CA SER A 125 -14.93 -29.39 20.65
C SER A 125 -15.17 -29.27 19.15
N SER A 126 -15.03 -28.06 18.61
CA SER A 126 -14.87 -27.83 17.17
C SER A 126 -13.45 -27.37 16.87
N ALA A 127 -12.46 -28.08 17.43
CA ALA A 127 -11.14 -28.17 16.82
C ALA A 127 -11.15 -29.43 15.96
N ALA A 128 -11.64 -29.29 14.73
CA ALA A 128 -11.45 -30.33 13.73
C ALA A 128 -9.94 -30.50 13.56
N GLU A 129 -9.44 -31.67 13.95
CA GLU A 129 -8.11 -32.15 13.60
C GLU A 129 -7.96 -32.06 12.08
N LEU A 130 -7.17 -31.09 11.64
CA LEU A 130 -6.68 -31.02 10.27
C LEU A 130 -5.70 -32.19 10.10
N ASP A 131 -6.20 -33.29 9.56
CA ASP A 131 -5.39 -34.39 9.07
C ASP A 131 -4.45 -33.87 7.97
N THR A 132 -3.18 -33.69 8.34
CA THR A 132 -2.12 -33.12 7.48
C THR A 132 -1.45 -34.18 6.59
N LYS A 133 -2.11 -35.31 6.32
CA LYS A 133 -1.53 -36.41 5.55
C LYS A 133 -2.35 -36.87 4.35
N GLN A 134 -2.81 -35.94 3.51
CA GLN A 134 -2.96 -36.23 2.06
C GLN A 134 -2.63 -34.99 1.21
N PRO A 135 -1.64 -35.04 0.30
CA PRO A 135 -1.47 -34.00 -0.71
C PRO A 135 -2.65 -34.09 -1.68
N VAL A 136 -3.54 -33.10 -1.63
CA VAL A 136 -4.52 -32.86 -2.68
C VAL A 136 -3.76 -32.59 -3.97
N PRO A 137 -3.98 -33.36 -5.06
CA PRO A 137 -3.30 -33.08 -6.32
C PRO A 137 -3.89 -31.78 -6.89
N LEU A 138 -3.16 -30.68 -6.75
CA LEU A 138 -3.32 -29.44 -7.52
C LEU A 138 -3.10 -29.79 -9.00
N ARG A 139 -4.15 -30.25 -9.67
CA ARG A 139 -4.17 -30.35 -11.13
C ARG A 139 -4.51 -28.96 -11.67
N HIS A 140 -3.57 -28.48 -12.47
CA HIS A 140 -3.48 -27.16 -13.12
C HIS A 140 -2.90 -26.06 -12.23
N SER A 141 -1.73 -26.34 -11.65
CA SER A 141 -0.70 -25.33 -11.41
C SER A 141 -0.55 -24.50 -12.69
N ALA A 142 -0.82 -23.20 -12.62
CA ALA A 142 0.00 -22.28 -13.38
C ALA A 142 1.44 -22.66 -13.01
N GLU A 143 2.21 -23.21 -13.94
CA GLU A 143 3.65 -23.21 -13.78
C GLU A 143 4.01 -21.78 -13.38
N ALA A 144 4.57 -21.65 -12.18
CA ALA A 144 4.95 -20.37 -11.62
C ALA A 144 5.65 -19.58 -12.73
N LEU A 145 5.05 -18.46 -13.16
CA LEU A 145 5.53 -17.56 -14.20
C LEU A 145 6.87 -16.87 -13.84
N TYR A 146 7.61 -17.44 -12.89
CA TYR A 146 8.81 -16.88 -12.29
C TYR A 146 9.95 -17.92 -12.32
N PRO A 147 10.88 -17.83 -13.28
CA PRO A 147 12.20 -18.36 -13.05
C PRO A 147 12.87 -17.59 -11.90
N ARG A 148 13.40 -18.38 -10.98
CA ARG A 148 13.95 -18.04 -9.66
C ARG A 148 15.33 -17.40 -9.76
N GLU A 149 15.55 -16.42 -10.64
CA GLU A 149 16.86 -15.77 -10.78
C GLU A 149 16.76 -14.26 -11.09
N GLY A 150 17.52 -13.47 -10.33
CA GLY A 150 18.01 -12.13 -10.68
C GLY A 150 17.05 -10.96 -10.45
N ALA A 151 17.32 -10.17 -9.41
CA ALA A 151 16.85 -8.78 -9.33
C ALA A 151 17.49 -7.97 -10.46
N GLY A 152 16.70 -7.23 -11.25
CA GLY A 152 17.20 -6.16 -12.11
C GLY A 152 17.07 -6.32 -13.64
N VAL A 153 16.37 -7.33 -14.16
CA VAL A 153 16.06 -7.36 -15.62
C VAL A 153 14.68 -6.75 -15.86
N PRO A 154 14.52 -5.69 -16.67
CA PRO A 154 13.22 -5.22 -17.12
C PRO A 154 12.50 -6.35 -17.85
N ARG A 155 11.43 -6.86 -17.24
CA ARG A 155 10.62 -7.92 -17.83
C ARG A 155 9.49 -7.26 -18.60
N ASN A 156 9.69 -7.09 -19.90
CA ASN A 156 8.57 -7.00 -20.81
C ASN A 156 7.89 -8.37 -20.84
N GLY A 157 6.58 -8.38 -20.74
CA GLY A 157 5.81 -9.59 -20.85
C GLY A 157 4.65 -9.39 -21.79
N SER A 158 4.26 -10.49 -22.42
CA SER A 158 2.99 -10.59 -23.09
C SER A 158 2.29 -11.83 -22.58
N PHE A 159 1.00 -11.72 -22.34
CA PHE A 159 0.17 -12.89 -22.19
C PHE A 159 -1.05 -12.74 -23.10
N ASP A 160 -1.34 -13.83 -23.80
CA ASP A 160 -2.51 -13.92 -24.65
C ASP A 160 -3.58 -14.69 -23.89
N TRP A 161 -4.76 -14.09 -23.80
CA TRP A 161 -5.95 -14.72 -23.26
C TRP A 161 -6.87 -15.10 -24.41
N LEU A 162 -7.35 -16.35 -24.40
CA LEU A 162 -8.44 -16.84 -25.24
C LEU A 162 -9.64 -17.13 -24.34
N GLY A 163 -10.70 -16.33 -24.47
CA GLY A 163 -12.01 -16.54 -23.88
C GLY A 163 -13.01 -17.01 -24.94
N GLU A 164 -14.20 -17.44 -24.50
CA GLU A 164 -15.28 -17.86 -25.41
C GLU A 164 -15.77 -16.69 -26.30
N GLU A 165 -15.60 -15.45 -25.85
CA GLU A 165 -15.99 -14.23 -26.58
C GLU A 165 -14.87 -13.61 -27.43
N GLY A 166 -13.65 -14.16 -27.41
CA GLY A 166 -12.53 -13.66 -28.20
C GLY A 166 -11.17 -13.75 -27.50
N SER A 167 -10.16 -13.12 -28.09
CA SER A 167 -8.81 -13.08 -27.53
C SER A 167 -8.42 -11.69 -27.03
N LEU A 168 -7.84 -11.61 -25.83
CA LEU A 168 -7.18 -10.40 -25.32
C LEU A 168 -5.68 -10.64 -25.25
N GLY A 169 -4.92 -9.99 -26.12
CA GLY A 169 -3.46 -9.90 -25.99
C GLY A 169 -3.11 -8.76 -25.06
N CYS A 170 -2.56 -9.06 -23.88
CA CYS A 170 -2.01 -8.05 -22.99
C CYS A 170 -0.50 -8.00 -23.21
N HIS A 171 -0.01 -6.85 -23.67
CA HIS A 171 1.40 -6.54 -23.71
C HIS A 171 1.69 -5.51 -22.63
N TYR A 172 2.56 -5.83 -21.69
CA TYR A 172 3.08 -4.85 -20.76
C TYR A 172 4.56 -4.63 -21.04
N ALA A 173 4.89 -3.36 -21.26
CA ALA A 173 6.25 -2.90 -21.21
C ALA A 173 6.53 -2.50 -19.77
N CYS A 174 7.40 -3.24 -19.08
CA CYS A 174 8.01 -2.72 -17.87
C CYS A 174 9.05 -1.71 -18.32
N GLY A 175 8.62 -0.46 -18.51
CA GLY A 175 9.54 0.65 -18.60
C GLY A 175 10.29 0.68 -17.27
N MET A 176 11.61 0.51 -17.30
CA MET A 176 12.38 0.88 -16.13
C MET A 176 12.11 2.36 -15.91
N HIS A 177 11.38 2.69 -14.84
CA HIS A 177 11.59 3.98 -14.23
C HIS A 177 13.08 4.00 -13.92
N ILE A 178 13.83 4.87 -14.60
CA ILE A 178 15.21 5.15 -14.22
C ILE A 178 15.07 5.83 -12.87
N GLY A 179 15.08 5.02 -11.81
CA GLY A 179 14.88 5.48 -10.46
C GLY A 179 15.96 6.50 -10.15
N GLY A 180 15.57 7.75 -9.93
CA GLY A 180 16.49 8.84 -9.63
C GLY A 180 16.27 10.01 -10.57
N SER A 181 16.15 11.19 -9.97
CA SER A 181 16.08 12.50 -10.62
C SER A 181 17.37 12.89 -11.39
N GLY A 182 17.99 11.95 -12.11
CA GLY A 182 19.19 12.15 -12.91
C GLY A 182 20.51 12.24 -12.11
N SER A 183 20.50 11.99 -10.79
CA SER A 183 21.67 12.25 -9.93
C SER A 183 22.44 11.01 -9.47
N ASN A 184 21.91 9.79 -9.59
CA ASN A 184 22.62 8.59 -9.17
C ASN A 184 22.39 7.41 -10.15
N PRO A 185 23.35 7.09 -11.02
CA PRO A 185 23.24 5.98 -11.98
C PRO A 185 23.22 4.60 -11.31
N ASP A 186 23.61 4.50 -10.04
CA ASP A 186 23.66 3.22 -9.29
C ASP A 186 22.33 2.90 -8.58
N LYS A 187 21.34 3.81 -8.63
CA LYS A 187 20.05 3.58 -7.99
C LYS A 187 19.26 2.53 -8.78
N GLN A 188 19.13 1.34 -8.18
CA GLN A 188 18.33 0.26 -8.74
C GLN A 188 16.83 0.62 -8.72
N ASN A 189 16.09 0.17 -9.74
CA ASN A 189 14.64 0.27 -9.75
C ASN A 189 14.07 -0.57 -8.60
N GLN A 190 13.23 0.06 -7.78
CA GLN A 190 12.59 -0.54 -6.61
C GLN A 190 11.11 -0.85 -6.86
N ASP A 191 10.60 -0.58 -8.06
CA ASP A 191 9.19 -0.82 -8.38
C ASP A 191 8.94 -2.31 -8.56
N ALA A 192 7.72 -2.74 -8.23
CA ALA A 192 7.23 -4.09 -8.51
C ALA A 192 5.89 -4.02 -9.25
N LEU A 193 5.63 -5.00 -10.10
CA LEU A 193 4.33 -5.15 -10.77
C LEU A 193 3.71 -6.47 -10.35
N PHE A 194 2.38 -6.53 -10.38
CA PHE A 194 1.64 -7.78 -10.31
C PHE A 194 0.58 -7.83 -11.39
N CYS A 195 0.25 -9.03 -11.83
CA CYS A 195 -0.86 -9.30 -12.74
C CYS A 195 -1.42 -10.69 -12.46
N VAL A 196 -2.68 -10.76 -12.08
CA VAL A 196 -3.36 -11.99 -11.69
C VAL A 196 -4.69 -12.11 -12.41
N ARG A 197 -4.99 -13.33 -12.87
CA ARG A 197 -6.28 -13.67 -13.44
C ARG A 197 -7.23 -14.10 -12.32
N CYS A 198 -8.37 -13.42 -12.23
CA CYS A 198 -9.40 -13.65 -11.23
C CYS A 198 -10.60 -14.32 -11.91
N GLY A 199 -10.68 -15.64 -11.84
CA GLY A 199 -11.75 -16.40 -12.52
C GLY A 199 -11.63 -16.38 -14.05
N LYS A 200 -12.77 -16.45 -14.74
CA LYS A 200 -12.79 -16.57 -16.21
C LYS A 200 -12.54 -15.24 -16.92
N ASP A 201 -13.12 -14.16 -16.41
CA ASP A 201 -13.32 -12.92 -17.17
C ASP A 201 -12.73 -11.66 -16.51
N ALA A 202 -12.02 -11.80 -15.39
CA ALA A 202 -11.39 -10.67 -14.71
C ALA A 202 -9.86 -10.82 -14.64
N ILE A 203 -9.19 -9.68 -14.79
CA ILE A 203 -7.75 -9.53 -14.62
C ILE A 203 -7.53 -8.35 -13.68
N VAL A 204 -6.66 -8.53 -12.70
CA VAL A 204 -6.20 -7.45 -11.83
C VAL A 204 -4.72 -7.28 -12.05
N TRP A 205 -4.30 -6.04 -12.28
CA TRP A 205 -2.91 -5.68 -12.42
C TRP A 205 -2.63 -4.38 -11.68
N GLY A 206 -1.38 -4.20 -11.28
CA GLY A 206 -0.95 -3.00 -10.57
C GLY A 206 0.56 -2.85 -10.57
N VAL A 207 1.00 -1.62 -10.31
CA VAL A 207 2.42 -1.27 -10.14
C VAL A 207 2.58 -0.61 -8.77
N LEU A 208 3.60 -1.03 -8.03
CA LEU A 208 3.94 -0.55 -6.71
C LEU A 208 5.26 0.21 -6.79
N ASP A 209 5.19 1.52 -6.52
CA ASP A 209 6.36 2.39 -6.42
C ASP A 209 7.12 2.07 -5.13
N GLY A 210 8.32 1.50 -5.27
CA GLY A 210 9.17 1.18 -4.14
C GLY A 210 10.04 2.37 -3.77
N HIS A 211 9.95 2.83 -2.52
CA HIS A 211 10.81 3.92 -2.02
C HIS A 211 11.57 3.55 -0.75
N GLY A 212 12.84 3.95 -0.68
CA GLY A 212 13.70 3.83 0.50
C GLY A 212 15.12 3.41 0.16
N HIS A 213 16.06 3.64 1.09
CA HIS A 213 17.47 3.30 0.87
C HIS A 213 17.69 1.78 0.79
N ASP A 214 17.03 1.00 1.66
CA ASP A 214 17.34 -0.43 1.81
C ASP A 214 16.16 -1.39 1.59
N ASN A 215 14.91 -0.91 1.75
CA ASN A 215 13.73 -1.80 1.82
C ASN A 215 12.62 -1.50 0.82
N GLY A 216 12.75 -0.42 0.01
CA GLY A 216 11.69 -0.03 -0.93
C GLY A 216 11.39 -1.13 -1.95
N GLY A 217 12.44 -1.72 -2.53
CA GLY A 217 12.31 -2.81 -3.49
C GLY A 217 11.78 -4.12 -2.88
N LEU A 218 12.15 -4.42 -1.63
CA LEU A 218 11.61 -5.59 -0.95
C LEU A 218 10.13 -5.41 -0.63
N ALA A 219 9.75 -4.23 -0.12
CA ALA A 219 8.38 -3.92 0.26
C ALA A 219 7.44 -3.97 -0.95
N SER A 220 7.84 -3.40 -2.08
CA SER A 220 7.07 -3.46 -3.34
C SER A 220 6.94 -4.90 -3.84
N GLN A 221 8.01 -5.70 -3.84
CA GLN A 221 7.97 -7.11 -4.27
C GLN A 221 7.07 -7.97 -3.39
N VAL A 222 7.15 -7.80 -2.07
CA VAL A 222 6.27 -8.50 -1.13
C VAL A 222 4.82 -8.04 -1.32
N GLY A 223 4.60 -6.73 -1.45
CA GLY A 223 3.27 -6.18 -1.71
C GLY A 223 2.64 -6.77 -2.97
N ALA A 224 3.40 -6.81 -4.07
CA ALA A 224 2.94 -7.36 -5.35
C ALA A 224 2.46 -8.81 -5.18
N ARG A 225 3.25 -9.64 -4.51
CA ARG A 225 2.90 -11.04 -4.23
C ARG A 225 1.67 -11.18 -3.33
N GLU A 226 1.53 -10.35 -2.31
CA GLU A 226 0.37 -10.38 -1.41
C GLU A 226 -0.92 -9.93 -2.11
N PHE A 227 -0.84 -8.96 -3.03
CA PHE A 227 -1.97 -8.57 -3.87
C PHE A 227 -2.39 -9.69 -4.81
N GLU A 228 -1.44 -10.37 -5.48
CA GLU A 228 -1.75 -11.54 -6.31
C GLU A 228 -2.52 -12.60 -5.53
N MET A 229 -1.99 -13.00 -4.37
CA MET A 229 -2.63 -14.00 -3.51
C MET A 229 -4.00 -13.54 -2.98
N TYR A 230 -4.18 -12.25 -2.74
CA TYR A 230 -5.46 -11.72 -2.29
C TYR A 230 -6.51 -11.80 -3.39
N PHE A 231 -6.22 -11.26 -4.57
CA PHE A 231 -7.19 -11.21 -5.65
C PHE A 231 -7.48 -12.60 -6.24
N GLU A 232 -6.51 -13.52 -6.23
CA GLU A 232 -6.75 -14.92 -6.60
C GLU A 232 -7.78 -15.59 -5.66
N LYS A 233 -7.64 -15.36 -4.35
CA LYS A 233 -8.52 -15.97 -3.33
C LYS A 233 -9.91 -15.34 -3.24
N ASN A 234 -10.04 -14.05 -3.54
CA ASN A 234 -11.28 -13.29 -3.38
C ASN A 234 -11.89 -12.89 -4.74
N HIS A 235 -11.68 -13.68 -5.79
CA HIS A 235 -12.11 -13.32 -7.14
C HIS A 235 -13.65 -13.28 -7.29
N GLU A 236 -14.38 -14.09 -6.52
CA GLU A 236 -15.85 -14.06 -6.51
C GLU A 236 -16.36 -12.77 -5.89
N GLU A 237 -15.80 -12.34 -4.75
CA GLU A 237 -16.14 -11.07 -4.12
C GLU A 237 -15.71 -9.87 -4.96
N LEU A 238 -14.58 -9.96 -5.65
CA LEU A 238 -14.08 -8.91 -6.54
C LEU A 238 -15.07 -8.62 -7.67
N THR A 239 -15.71 -9.67 -8.20
CA THR A 239 -16.72 -9.52 -9.25
C THR A 239 -18.02 -8.92 -8.70
N ARG A 240 -18.35 -9.20 -7.42
CA ARG A 240 -19.57 -8.73 -6.77
C ARG A 240 -19.49 -7.28 -6.30
N ASP A 241 -18.37 -6.90 -5.69
CA ASP A 241 -18.12 -5.58 -5.13
C ASP A 241 -16.64 -5.19 -5.26
N PRO A 242 -16.22 -4.68 -6.44
CA PRO A 242 -14.83 -4.38 -6.70
C PRO A 242 -14.29 -3.25 -5.80
N GLN A 243 -15.11 -2.26 -5.46
CA GLN A 243 -14.70 -1.11 -4.65
C GLN A 243 -14.41 -1.52 -3.21
N ALA A 244 -15.23 -2.40 -2.63
CA ALA A 244 -14.94 -2.94 -1.30
C ALA A 244 -13.70 -3.84 -1.30
N GLN A 245 -13.47 -4.65 -2.33
CA GLN A 245 -12.28 -5.50 -2.41
C GLN A 245 -10.99 -4.69 -2.61
N GLU A 246 -11.05 -3.60 -3.38
CA GLU A 246 -9.92 -2.66 -3.48
C GLU A 246 -9.59 -2.08 -2.09
N HIS A 247 -10.58 -1.57 -1.37
CA HIS A 247 -10.38 -1.03 -0.02
C HIS A 247 -9.83 -2.07 0.98
N ASN A 248 -10.42 -3.27 0.98
CA ASN A 248 -10.02 -4.34 1.88
C ASN A 248 -8.62 -4.87 1.58
N CYS A 249 -8.23 -4.98 0.31
CA CYS A 249 -6.88 -5.46 -0.03
C CYS A 249 -5.80 -4.52 0.51
N PHE A 250 -6.02 -3.20 0.42
CA PHE A 250 -5.09 -2.21 0.97
C PHE A 250 -4.98 -2.34 2.49
N LEU A 251 -6.10 -2.40 3.21
CA LEU A 251 -6.08 -2.48 4.68
C LEU A 251 -5.39 -3.75 5.21
N PHE A 252 -5.71 -4.92 4.65
CA PHE A 252 -5.20 -6.20 5.17
C PHE A 252 -3.76 -6.49 4.76
N ARG A 253 -3.33 -6.04 3.57
CA ARG A 253 -2.01 -6.42 3.04
C ARG A 253 -0.91 -5.42 3.37
N ILE A 254 -1.23 -4.16 3.62
CA ILE A 254 -0.27 -3.21 4.21
C ILE A 254 0.27 -3.77 5.53
N ALA A 255 -0.59 -4.33 6.39
CA ALA A 255 -0.17 -4.96 7.65
C ALA A 255 0.79 -6.15 7.43
N SER A 256 0.57 -6.98 6.40
CA SER A 256 1.46 -8.09 6.06
C SER A 256 2.84 -7.62 5.56
N VAL A 257 2.89 -6.55 4.76
CA VAL A 257 4.15 -5.93 4.29
C VAL A 257 4.93 -5.34 5.48
N TYR A 258 4.25 -4.68 6.42
CA TYR A 258 4.87 -4.19 7.65
C TYR A 258 5.41 -5.32 8.52
N ALA A 259 4.67 -6.41 8.73
CA ALA A 259 5.13 -7.55 9.53
C ALA A 259 6.37 -8.24 8.92
N LEU A 260 6.38 -8.42 7.60
CA LEU A 260 7.51 -9.03 6.87
C LEU A 260 8.75 -8.14 6.91
N SER A 261 8.61 -6.85 6.61
CA SER A 261 9.74 -5.90 6.66
C SER A 261 10.30 -5.73 8.08
N TYR A 262 9.45 -5.75 9.11
CA TYR A 262 9.89 -5.70 10.50
C TYR A 262 10.63 -6.98 10.92
N SER A 263 10.15 -8.16 10.53
CA SER A 263 10.78 -9.44 10.86
C SER A 263 12.15 -9.63 10.19
N GLN A 264 12.38 -9.02 9.02
CA GLN A 264 13.70 -9.04 8.38
C GLN A 264 14.69 -8.10 9.07
N ARG A 265 14.24 -6.91 9.52
CA ARG A 265 15.12 -6.00 10.31
C ARG A 265 15.62 -6.66 11.59
N GLN A 266 14.78 -7.44 12.26
CA GLN A 266 15.20 -8.16 13.48
C GLN A 266 16.25 -9.25 13.23
N ARG A 267 16.28 -9.85 12.03
CA ARG A 267 17.28 -10.88 11.68
C ARG A 267 18.62 -10.31 11.22
N CYS A 268 18.63 -9.05 10.80
CA CYS A 268 19.82 -8.35 10.31
C CYS A 268 20.40 -7.34 11.31
N ALA A 269 19.80 -7.19 12.49
CA ALA A 269 20.37 -6.41 13.58
C ALA A 269 21.51 -7.22 14.25
N PRO A 270 22.71 -6.64 14.42
CA PRO A 270 23.87 -7.31 15.01
C PRO A 270 23.67 -7.65 16.50
#